data_AF-A0A950DTQ3-F1
#
_entry.id   AF-A0A950DTQ3-F1
#
_cell.length_a   1.000
_cell.length_b   1.000
_cell.length_c   1.000
_cell.angle_alpha   90.00
_cell.angle_beta   90.00
_cell.angle_gamma   90.00
#
_symmetry.space_group_name_H-M   'P 1'
#
loop_
_entity.id
_entity.type
_entity.pdbx_description
1 polymer ?
#
loop_
_entity_poly.entity_id
_entity_poly.type
_entity_poly.pdbx_seq_one_letter_code
_entity_poly.pdbx_strand_id
1 'polypeptide(L)'
;MEHSCFRCGARVEDGVNFCPSCGAPQIRVPARPAEEAPAAAAEAGRQPGEVAPASLQHERAAVPVEDGGVRGLDWTDALPSAALGGACGAALALIPLTSLVFPVWMAATGAFAVSFYRRRRRVPWVAAGTGARLGALAGVIGFVPFAIGFAIQFLWLQRSGMLREYFSHINTANPDPAVQQRMQQFVTWLQTPQGAAVAAVCMLIFAFLGFLVLGTIGGAVWAAATGKREPQGFSR
;
A
#
# COMPACT_ATOMS: atom_id res chain seq x y z
N MET A 1 31.82 -2.50 22.49
CA MET A 1 30.82 -1.48 22.92
C MET A 1 29.53 -1.75 22.12
N GLU A 2 28.50 -0.92 22.24
CA GLU A 2 27.29 -1.01 21.42
C GLU A 2 27.18 0.25 20.54
N HIS A 3 26.86 0.09 19.27
CA HIS A 3 26.58 1.21 18.37
C HIS A 3 25.15 1.11 17.81
N SER A 4 24.56 2.25 17.43
CA SER A 4 23.26 2.25 16.76
C SER A 4 23.41 1.94 15.27
N CYS A 5 22.52 1.11 14.72
CA CYS A 5 22.46 0.89 13.29
C CYS A 5 22.10 2.18 12.55
N PHE A 6 22.97 2.63 11.66
CA PHE A 6 22.75 3.86 10.87
C PHE A 6 21.48 3.83 10.01
N ARG A 7 20.95 2.64 9.69
CA ARG A 7 19.75 2.46 8.86
C ARG A 7 18.46 2.31 9.66
N CYS A 8 18.49 1.68 10.84
CA CYS A 8 17.26 1.34 11.59
C CYS A 8 17.25 1.76 13.07
N GLY A 9 18.32 2.36 13.58
CA GLY A 9 18.45 2.84 14.97
C GLY A 9 18.52 1.76 16.05
N ALA A 10 18.37 0.47 15.71
CA ALA A 10 18.53 -0.62 16.66
C ALA A 10 19.96 -0.66 17.22
N ARG A 11 20.12 -1.07 18.49
CA ARG A 11 21.46 -1.35 19.04
C ARG A 11 22.04 -2.58 18.35
N VAL A 12 23.31 -2.47 17.97
CA VAL A 12 24.09 -3.53 17.33
C VAL A 12 25.41 -3.64 18.09
N GLU A 13 25.84 -4.87 18.31
CA GLU A 13 27.08 -5.18 19.00
C GLU A 13 28.28 -4.96 18.08
N ASP A 14 29.39 -4.43 18.61
CA ASP A 14 30.58 -4.17 17.81
C ASP A 14 31.15 -5.47 17.22
N GLY A 15 31.52 -5.43 15.92
CA GLY A 15 32.06 -6.59 15.20
C GLY A 15 31.02 -7.40 14.41
N VAL A 16 29.72 -7.09 14.52
CA VAL A 16 28.70 -7.74 13.69
C VAL A 16 28.58 -7.05 12.32
N ASN A 17 28.92 -7.78 11.25
CA ASN A 17 28.95 -7.24 9.88
C ASN A 17 27.60 -6.70 9.37
N PHE A 18 26.49 -7.29 9.82
CA PHE A 18 25.12 -6.96 9.39
C PHE A 18 24.20 -6.80 10.60
N CYS A 19 23.35 -5.77 10.62
CA CYS A 19 22.39 -5.57 11.71
C CYS A 19 21.34 -6.70 11.74
N PRO A 20 21.16 -7.45 12.85
CA PRO A 20 20.20 -8.55 12.94
C PRO A 20 18.73 -8.10 12.86
N SER A 21 18.46 -6.80 13.08
CA SER A 21 17.11 -6.23 12.98
C SER A 21 16.70 -5.72 11.59
N CYS A 22 17.63 -5.58 10.64
CA CYS A 22 17.31 -5.02 9.31
C CYS A 22 18.24 -5.43 8.16
N GLY A 23 19.25 -6.27 8.39
CA GLY A 23 20.21 -6.73 7.39
C GLY A 23 21.19 -5.66 6.88
N ALA A 24 21.22 -4.44 7.43
CA ALA A 24 22.10 -3.38 6.95
C ALA A 24 23.58 -3.70 7.22
N PRO A 25 24.48 -3.54 6.22
CA PRO A 25 25.93 -3.74 6.41
C PRO A 25 26.52 -2.60 7.26
N GLN A 26 27.13 -2.93 8.38
CA GLN A 26 27.60 -1.95 9.37
C GLN A 26 29.03 -1.45 9.10
N ILE A 27 29.80 -2.17 8.28
CA ILE A 27 31.16 -1.78 7.86
C ILE A 27 31.06 -0.64 6.84
N ARG A 28 31.76 0.47 7.11
CA ARG A 28 31.98 1.56 6.16
C ARG A 28 33.44 1.59 5.76
N VAL A 29 33.73 1.42 4.48
CA VAL A 29 35.06 1.72 3.93
C VAL A 29 35.16 3.24 3.79
N PRO A 30 36.10 3.92 4.48
CA PRO A 30 36.34 5.33 4.24
C PRO A 30 36.83 5.50 2.80
N ALA A 31 36.14 6.34 2.01
CA ALA A 31 36.62 6.68 0.68
C ALA A 31 37.98 7.37 0.81
N ARG A 32 39.00 6.84 0.13
CA ARG A 32 40.35 7.41 0.11
C ARG A 32 40.24 8.83 -0.47
N PRO A 33 40.75 9.89 0.22
CA PRO A 33 40.83 11.21 -0.37
C PRO A 33 41.59 11.16 -1.70
N ALA A 34 41.11 11.88 -2.71
CA ALA A 34 41.83 12.01 -3.96
C ALA A 34 43.06 12.89 -3.72
N GLU A 35 44.24 12.29 -3.78
CA GLU A 35 45.51 12.98 -3.55
C GLU A 35 45.82 13.86 -4.76
N GLU A 36 45.93 15.18 -4.54
CA GLU A 36 46.20 16.15 -5.60
C GLU A 36 47.64 15.98 -6.11
N ALA A 37 47.78 15.58 -7.37
CA ALA A 37 49.09 15.39 -8.01
C ALA A 37 49.75 16.74 -8.37
N PRO A 38 50.97 17.03 -7.88
CA PRO A 38 51.76 18.16 -8.37
C PRO A 38 52.48 17.78 -9.66
N ALA A 39 52.40 18.63 -10.68
CA ALA A 39 53.13 18.46 -11.93
C ALA A 39 54.42 19.30 -11.95
N ALA A 40 55.59 18.68 -12.16
CA ALA A 40 56.76 19.33 -12.76
C ALA A 40 57.89 18.34 -13.12
N ALA A 41 58.62 18.68 -14.20
CA ALA A 41 59.97 18.27 -14.60
C ALA A 41 60.22 16.86 -15.21
N ALA A 42 60.73 16.89 -16.45
CA ALA A 42 61.53 15.83 -17.10
C ALA A 42 62.99 15.86 -16.57
N GLU A 43 63.97 15.00 -16.91
CA GLU A 43 64.15 13.87 -17.86
C GLU A 43 65.25 12.95 -17.20
N ALA A 44 65.67 11.74 -17.62
CA ALA A 44 65.50 10.91 -18.82
C ALA A 44 65.87 9.43 -18.51
N GLY A 45 65.80 8.52 -19.51
CA GLY A 45 66.65 7.31 -19.53
C GLY A 45 66.00 5.91 -19.74
N ARG A 46 65.86 5.52 -21.02
CA ARG A 46 66.09 4.16 -21.61
C ARG A 46 65.52 2.86 -20.95
N GLN A 47 64.75 2.14 -21.77
CA GLN A 47 64.18 0.76 -21.66
C GLN A 47 65.25 -0.39 -21.52
N PRO A 48 64.90 -1.71 -21.50
CA PRO A 48 63.58 -2.39 -21.36
C PRO A 48 63.53 -3.54 -20.31
N GLY A 49 62.30 -4.03 -20.02
CA GLY A 49 62.07 -5.44 -19.69
C GLY A 49 61.53 -5.72 -18.30
N GLU A 50 60.20 -5.75 -18.16
CA GLU A 50 59.53 -6.54 -17.13
C GLU A 50 58.19 -7.04 -17.70
N VAL A 51 57.86 -8.30 -17.48
CA VAL A 51 56.74 -8.98 -18.16
C VAL A 51 55.43 -8.66 -17.46
N ALA A 52 54.61 -7.79 -18.03
CA ALA A 52 53.27 -7.47 -17.51
C ALA A 52 52.23 -8.50 -18.00
N PRO A 53 51.64 -9.35 -17.14
CA PRO A 53 50.57 -10.26 -17.55
C PRO A 53 49.25 -9.50 -17.75
N ALA A 54 48.65 -9.74 -18.91
CA ALA A 54 47.22 -9.67 -19.24
C ALA A 54 46.32 -8.81 -18.33
N SER A 55 46.01 -7.62 -18.84
CA SER A 55 44.69 -6.99 -18.80
C SER A 55 43.59 -7.70 -17.99
N LEU A 56 43.61 -7.56 -16.66
CA LEU A 56 42.37 -7.61 -15.89
C LEU A 56 41.65 -6.27 -16.08
N GLN A 57 41.06 -6.11 -17.27
CA GLN A 57 39.87 -5.29 -17.43
C GLN A 57 38.76 -5.94 -16.61
N HIS A 58 38.80 -5.74 -15.29
CA HIS A 58 37.62 -5.86 -14.46
C HIS A 58 36.69 -4.75 -14.92
N GLU A 59 35.89 -5.12 -15.91
CA GLU A 59 34.67 -4.46 -16.31
C GLU A 59 34.01 -3.94 -15.04
N ARG A 60 33.90 -2.61 -14.94
CA ARG A 60 33.39 -1.94 -13.75
C ARG A 60 31.88 -2.14 -13.73
N ALA A 61 31.47 -3.38 -13.45
CA ALA A 61 30.11 -3.79 -13.24
C ALA A 61 29.52 -2.77 -12.26
N ALA A 62 28.60 -1.97 -12.77
CA ALA A 62 27.94 -0.96 -11.98
C ALA A 62 27.19 -1.73 -10.89
N VAL A 63 27.76 -1.75 -9.67
CA VAL A 63 27.11 -2.29 -8.49
C VAL A 63 25.75 -1.61 -8.46
N PRO A 64 24.63 -2.36 -8.58
CA PRO A 64 23.33 -1.75 -8.51
C PRO A 64 23.27 -1.04 -7.17
N VAL A 65 23.08 0.28 -7.21
CA VAL A 65 22.72 1.01 -6.00
C VAL A 65 21.42 0.38 -5.55
N GLU A 66 21.47 -0.36 -4.44
CA GLU A 66 20.29 -0.97 -3.85
C GLU A 66 19.40 0.14 -3.30
N ASP A 67 18.57 0.68 -4.22
CA ASP A 67 17.43 1.53 -3.95
C ASP A 67 16.74 1.02 -2.69
N GLY A 68 16.76 1.82 -1.62
CA GLY A 68 16.33 1.38 -0.30
C GLY A 68 14.83 1.07 -0.15
N GLY A 69 14.08 0.98 -1.25
CA GLY A 69 12.65 0.65 -1.32
C GLY A 69 12.38 -0.66 -2.05
N VAL A 70 11.41 -1.40 -1.54
CA VAL A 70 11.12 -2.75 -2.02
C VAL A 70 10.35 -2.70 -3.35
N ARG A 71 11.02 -3.13 -4.44
CA ARG A 71 10.41 -3.34 -5.77
C ARG A 71 9.65 -4.68 -5.86
N GLY A 72 9.89 -5.61 -4.92
CA GLY A 72 9.14 -6.87 -4.74
C GLY A 72 8.05 -6.80 -3.66
N LEU A 73 7.32 -7.90 -3.48
CA LEU A 73 6.30 -8.08 -2.44
C LEU A 73 6.50 -9.45 -1.77
N ASP A 74 7.15 -9.50 -0.60
CA ASP A 74 7.35 -10.77 0.11
C ASP A 74 6.12 -11.06 0.99
N TRP A 75 5.40 -12.11 0.60
CA TRP A 75 4.04 -12.44 1.05
C TRP A 75 3.87 -12.60 2.56
N THR A 76 4.92 -13.04 3.26
CA THR A 76 4.96 -13.28 4.70
C THR A 76 4.55 -12.05 5.53
N ASP A 77 4.94 -10.84 5.12
CA ASP A 77 4.54 -9.59 5.78
C ASP A 77 3.40 -8.86 5.07
N ALA A 78 3.17 -9.16 3.78
CA ALA A 78 2.07 -8.58 3.02
C ALA A 78 0.71 -9.09 3.51
N LEU A 79 0.55 -10.40 3.75
CA LEU A 79 -0.72 -10.97 4.22
C LEU A 79 -1.20 -10.38 5.56
N PRO A 80 -0.38 -10.35 6.63
CA PRO A 80 -0.84 -9.87 7.95
C PRO A 80 -0.90 -8.34 8.04
N SER A 81 -0.29 -7.57 7.13
CA SER A 81 -0.51 -6.13 7.02
C SER A 81 -1.80 -5.81 6.24
N ALA A 82 -2.09 -6.54 5.16
CA ALA A 82 -3.35 -6.45 4.43
C ALA A 82 -4.55 -6.88 5.28
N ALA A 83 -4.43 -7.98 6.04
CA ALA A 83 -5.50 -8.46 6.93
C ALA A 83 -5.86 -7.45 8.02
N LEU A 84 -4.85 -6.80 8.64
CA LEU A 84 -5.09 -5.82 9.70
C LEU A 84 -5.66 -4.50 9.13
N GLY A 85 -5.18 -4.04 7.98
CA GLY A 85 -5.78 -2.91 7.26
C GLY A 85 -7.22 -3.17 6.81
N GLY A 86 -7.50 -4.37 6.29
CA GLY A 86 -8.84 -4.81 5.89
C GLY A 86 -9.81 -4.93 7.07
N ALA A 87 -9.36 -5.48 8.21
CA ALA A 87 -10.16 -5.58 9.43
C ALA A 87 -10.53 -4.20 10.01
N CYS A 88 -9.57 -3.26 10.08
CA CYS A 88 -9.86 -1.87 10.47
C CYS A 88 -10.86 -1.21 9.51
N GLY A 89 -10.70 -1.42 8.21
CA GLY A 89 -11.64 -0.94 7.19
C GLY A 89 -13.07 -1.45 7.39
N ALA A 90 -13.22 -2.76 7.54
CA ALA A 90 -14.51 -3.40 7.74
C ALA A 90 -15.19 -2.98 9.06
N ALA A 91 -14.43 -2.76 10.13
CA ALA A 91 -14.97 -2.22 11.38
C ALA A 91 -15.54 -0.79 11.21
N LEU A 92 -14.88 0.07 10.43
CA LEU A 92 -15.40 1.41 10.10
C LEU A 92 -16.64 1.36 9.18
N ALA A 93 -16.76 0.32 8.35
CA ALA A 93 -17.88 0.12 7.44
C ALA A 93 -19.20 -0.23 8.15
N LEU A 94 -19.12 -0.81 9.35
CA LEU A 94 -20.26 -1.24 10.17
C LEU A 94 -20.95 -0.08 10.92
N ILE A 95 -20.33 1.10 10.94
CA ILE A 95 -20.85 2.26 11.68
C ILE A 95 -21.89 2.99 10.81
N PRO A 96 -23.16 3.15 11.22
CA PRO A 96 -24.20 3.71 10.36
C PRO A 96 -23.93 5.13 9.83
N LEU A 97 -23.07 5.91 10.50
CA LEU A 97 -22.74 7.28 10.12
C LEU A 97 -21.69 7.40 8.99
N THR A 98 -20.97 6.33 8.60
CA THR A 98 -19.90 6.43 7.58
C THR A 98 -20.39 6.49 6.13
N SER A 99 -21.71 6.46 5.87
CA SER A 99 -22.29 6.48 4.52
C SER A 99 -21.85 7.70 3.68
N LEU A 100 -21.74 8.88 4.29
CA LEU A 100 -21.24 10.11 3.64
C LEU A 100 -19.72 10.12 3.36
N VAL A 101 -18.96 9.24 4.03
CA VAL A 101 -17.50 9.18 3.98
C VAL A 101 -17.01 7.92 3.24
N PHE A 102 -17.94 7.23 2.55
CA PHE A 102 -17.75 5.92 1.91
C PHE A 102 -16.43 5.77 1.12
N PRO A 103 -16.10 6.61 0.12
CA PRO A 103 -14.88 6.41 -0.67
C PRO A 103 -13.59 6.67 0.13
N VAL A 104 -13.65 7.49 1.19
CA VAL A 104 -12.47 7.86 1.98
C VAL A 104 -12.04 6.72 2.90
N TRP A 105 -12.97 6.08 3.61
CA TRP A 105 -12.61 4.91 4.45
C TRP A 105 -12.20 3.71 3.59
N MET A 106 -12.80 3.56 2.40
CA MET A 106 -12.37 2.57 1.40
C MET A 106 -10.92 2.77 0.97
N ALA A 107 -10.54 3.98 0.55
CA ALA A 107 -9.15 4.29 0.19
C ALA A 107 -8.20 4.19 1.40
N ALA A 108 -8.67 4.53 2.60
CA ALA A 108 -7.90 4.39 3.82
C ALA A 108 -7.49 2.94 4.11
N THR A 109 -8.31 1.92 3.76
CA THR A 109 -7.93 0.50 3.93
C THR A 109 -6.61 0.15 3.25
N GLY A 110 -6.43 0.59 2.00
CA GLY A 110 -5.20 0.38 1.22
C GLY A 110 -4.02 1.20 1.76
N ALA A 111 -4.26 2.44 2.19
CA ALA A 111 -3.24 3.27 2.85
C ALA A 111 -2.76 2.67 4.18
N PHE A 112 -3.68 2.15 5.00
CA PHE A 112 -3.35 1.44 6.25
C PHE A 112 -2.54 0.18 5.99
N ALA A 113 -2.90 -0.63 5.01
CA ALA A 113 -2.10 -1.82 4.67
C ALA A 113 -0.64 -1.46 4.34
N VAL A 114 -0.42 -0.43 3.51
CA VAL A 114 0.93 0.05 3.18
C VAL A 114 1.66 0.63 4.39
N SER A 115 0.97 1.34 5.29
CA SER A 115 1.59 1.85 6.52
C SER A 115 2.02 0.72 7.47
N PHE A 116 1.21 -0.34 7.63
CA PHE A 116 1.56 -1.52 8.41
C PHE A 116 2.70 -2.33 7.78
N TYR A 117 2.71 -2.50 6.46
CA TYR A 117 3.80 -3.19 5.75
C TYR A 117 5.13 -2.45 5.93
N ARG A 118 5.15 -1.13 5.74
CA ARG A 118 6.32 -0.27 6.02
C ARG A 118 6.80 -0.38 7.46
N ARG A 119 5.87 -0.38 8.43
CA ARG A 119 6.19 -0.48 9.87
C ARG A 119 6.78 -1.84 10.26
N ARG A 120 6.27 -2.94 9.68
CA ARG A 120 6.79 -4.30 9.90
C ARG A 120 8.19 -4.47 9.31
N ARG A 121 8.36 -4.12 8.03
CA ARG A 121 9.63 -4.21 7.28
C ARG A 121 10.68 -3.16 7.67
N ARG A 122 10.28 -2.09 8.38
CA ARG A 122 11.09 -0.89 8.67
C ARG A 122 11.72 -0.25 7.43
N VAL A 123 11.04 -0.32 6.28
CA VAL A 123 11.54 0.23 5.00
C VAL A 123 11.14 1.70 4.82
N PRO A 124 12.06 2.57 4.36
CA PRO A 124 11.81 4.01 4.25
C PRO A 124 10.72 4.33 3.24
N TRP A 125 10.70 3.65 2.08
CA TRP A 125 9.70 3.84 1.03
C TRP A 125 9.28 2.52 0.37
N VAL A 126 8.16 2.56 -0.34
CA VAL A 126 7.57 1.43 -1.08
C VAL A 126 7.15 1.93 -2.46
N ALA A 127 7.43 1.17 -3.52
CA ALA A 127 7.05 1.55 -4.87
C ALA A 127 5.52 1.61 -5.03
N ALA A 128 5.01 2.54 -5.84
CA ALA A 128 3.57 2.72 -6.04
C ALA A 128 2.86 1.44 -6.52
N GLY A 129 3.50 0.65 -7.39
CA GLY A 129 2.98 -0.65 -7.85
C GLY A 129 2.88 -1.70 -6.75
N THR A 130 3.86 -1.75 -5.83
CA THR A 130 3.80 -2.60 -4.62
C THR A 130 2.68 -2.14 -3.69
N GLY A 131 2.51 -0.82 -3.53
CA GLY A 131 1.39 -0.23 -2.79
C GLY A 131 0.02 -0.56 -3.37
N ALA A 132 -0.12 -0.52 -4.70
CA ALA A 132 -1.35 -0.89 -5.40
C ALA A 132 -1.72 -2.36 -5.16
N ARG A 133 -0.75 -3.29 -5.29
CA ARG A 133 -0.95 -4.72 -5.05
C ARG A 133 -1.37 -5.00 -3.61
N LEU A 134 -0.69 -4.38 -2.64
CA LEU A 134 -1.04 -4.52 -1.23
C LEU A 134 -2.42 -3.93 -0.90
N GLY A 135 -2.78 -2.82 -1.55
CA GLY A 135 -4.11 -2.22 -1.48
C GLY A 135 -5.21 -3.13 -2.06
N ALA A 136 -4.95 -3.82 -3.17
CA ALA A 136 -5.85 -4.83 -3.73
C ALA A 136 -6.10 -5.98 -2.73
N LEU A 137 -5.02 -6.53 -2.16
CA LEU A 137 -5.09 -7.61 -1.17
C LEU A 137 -5.86 -7.20 0.07
N ALA A 138 -5.63 -5.97 0.58
CA ALA A 138 -6.38 -5.42 1.71
C ALA A 138 -7.86 -5.21 1.38
N GLY A 139 -8.18 -4.79 0.15
CA GLY A 139 -9.54 -4.67 -0.35
C GLY A 139 -10.28 -6.01 -0.38
N VAL A 140 -9.66 -7.05 -0.97
CA VAL A 140 -10.23 -8.40 -1.04
C VAL A 140 -10.43 -9.00 0.37
N ILE A 141 -9.45 -8.87 1.26
CA ILE A 141 -9.55 -9.42 2.63
C ILE A 141 -10.57 -8.63 3.46
N GLY A 142 -10.61 -7.30 3.33
CA GLY A 142 -11.57 -6.44 4.02
C GLY A 142 -13.01 -6.60 3.54
N PHE A 143 -13.21 -7.02 2.28
CA PHE A 143 -14.55 -7.26 1.74
C PHE A 143 -15.28 -8.42 2.44
N VAL A 144 -14.57 -9.47 2.88
CA VAL A 144 -15.19 -10.65 3.53
C VAL A 144 -15.98 -10.27 4.80
N PRO A 145 -15.38 -9.63 5.84
CA PRO A 145 -16.14 -9.20 7.02
C PRO A 145 -17.18 -8.11 6.69
N PHE A 146 -16.94 -7.27 5.68
CA PHE A 146 -17.96 -6.32 5.20
C PHE A 146 -19.19 -7.03 4.62
N ALA A 147 -19.00 -8.05 3.78
CA ALA A 147 -20.09 -8.79 3.16
C ALA A 147 -20.93 -9.56 4.21
N ILE A 148 -20.27 -10.12 5.23
CA ILE A 148 -20.93 -10.74 6.38
C ILE A 148 -21.76 -9.70 7.15
N GLY A 149 -21.15 -8.55 7.47
CA GLY A 149 -21.81 -7.45 8.17
C GLY A 149 -23.01 -6.89 7.40
N PHE A 150 -22.84 -6.64 6.10
CA PHE A 150 -23.88 -6.22 5.19
C PHE A 150 -25.02 -7.24 5.14
N ALA A 151 -24.74 -8.53 5.03
CA ALA A 151 -25.77 -9.57 5.02
C ALA A 151 -26.59 -9.59 6.32
N ILE A 152 -25.93 -9.48 7.48
CA ILE A 152 -26.61 -9.40 8.79
C ILE A 152 -27.49 -8.14 8.87
N GLN A 153 -26.94 -6.98 8.52
CA GLN A 153 -27.65 -5.70 8.56
C GLN A 153 -28.82 -5.66 7.56
N PHE A 154 -28.66 -6.26 6.38
CA PHE A 154 -29.68 -6.34 5.35
C PHE A 154 -30.84 -7.26 5.76
N LEU A 155 -30.54 -8.42 6.36
CA LEU A 155 -31.56 -9.31 6.93
C LEU A 155 -32.33 -8.64 8.09
N TRP A 156 -31.65 -7.82 8.90
CA TRP A 156 -32.30 -7.02 9.94
C TRP A 156 -33.20 -5.94 9.34
N LEU A 157 -32.73 -5.20 8.33
CA LEU A 157 -33.47 -4.14 7.65
C LEU A 157 -34.70 -4.66 6.87
N GLN A 158 -34.62 -5.86 6.30
CA GLN A 158 -35.77 -6.54 5.70
C GLN A 158 -36.88 -6.82 6.72
N ARG A 159 -36.52 -7.19 7.95
CA ARG A 159 -37.50 -7.46 9.02
C ARG A 159 -38.06 -6.21 9.69
N SER A 160 -37.32 -5.10 9.70
CA SER A 160 -37.77 -3.87 10.38
C SER A 160 -38.82 -3.07 9.60
N GLY A 161 -39.06 -3.38 8.31
CA GLY A 161 -40.04 -2.68 7.47
C GLY A 161 -39.66 -1.25 7.09
N MET A 162 -38.58 -0.70 7.67
CA MET A 162 -38.11 0.69 7.51
C MET A 162 -37.88 1.10 6.05
N LEU A 163 -37.48 0.16 5.18
CA LEU A 163 -37.41 0.38 3.73
C LEU A 163 -38.74 0.88 3.14
N ARG A 164 -39.87 0.33 3.59
CA ARG A 164 -41.22 0.68 3.10
C ARG A 164 -41.59 2.11 3.45
N GLU A 165 -41.22 2.57 4.63
CA GLU A 165 -41.44 3.93 5.11
C GLU A 165 -40.51 4.92 4.38
N TYR A 166 -39.23 4.60 4.22
CA TYR A 166 -38.31 5.41 3.42
C TYR A 166 -38.79 5.58 1.97
N PHE A 167 -39.22 4.50 1.32
CA PHE A 167 -39.78 4.57 -0.03
C PHE A 167 -41.13 5.30 -0.08
N SER A 168 -41.97 5.27 0.97
CA SER A 168 -43.23 6.03 0.97
C SER A 168 -42.98 7.54 1.03
N HIS A 169 -41.98 7.99 1.79
CA HIS A 169 -41.54 9.40 1.81
C HIS A 169 -40.99 9.89 0.46
N ILE A 170 -40.25 9.05 -0.28
CA ILE A 170 -39.79 9.42 -1.63
C ILE A 170 -40.97 9.40 -2.63
N ASN A 171 -41.92 8.48 -2.47
CA ASN A 171 -43.07 8.37 -3.36
C ASN A 171 -44.02 9.58 -3.26
N THR A 172 -44.16 10.21 -2.09
CA THR A 172 -44.95 11.45 -1.94
C THR A 172 -44.24 12.70 -2.48
N ALA A 173 -42.91 12.67 -2.64
CA ALA A 173 -42.15 13.78 -3.18
C ALA A 173 -42.28 13.96 -4.70
N ASN A 174 -42.80 12.97 -5.43
CA ASN A 174 -42.94 13.04 -6.89
C ASN A 174 -44.42 12.88 -7.33
N PRO A 175 -45.03 13.89 -7.97
CA PRO A 175 -46.46 13.89 -8.30
C PRO A 175 -46.82 13.11 -9.58
N ASP A 176 -45.84 12.66 -10.38
CA ASP A 176 -46.10 11.93 -11.62
C ASP A 176 -46.59 10.48 -11.35
N PRO A 177 -47.84 10.13 -11.69
CA PRO A 177 -48.40 8.80 -11.44
C PRO A 177 -47.66 7.68 -12.19
N ALA A 178 -47.05 7.97 -13.36
CA ALA A 178 -46.29 6.99 -14.14
C ALA A 178 -44.91 6.67 -13.50
N VAL A 179 -44.40 7.55 -12.65
CA VAL A 179 -43.21 7.27 -11.82
C VAL A 179 -43.61 6.56 -10.53
N GLN A 180 -44.71 6.96 -9.90
CA GLN A 180 -45.23 6.28 -8.70
C GLN A 180 -45.55 4.80 -8.96
N GLN A 181 -46.20 4.45 -10.08
CA GLN A 181 -46.47 3.06 -10.45
C GLN A 181 -45.19 2.23 -10.64
N ARG A 182 -44.17 2.80 -11.30
CA ARG A 182 -42.86 2.12 -11.48
C ARG A 182 -42.11 1.97 -10.16
N MET A 183 -42.17 2.97 -9.28
CA MET A 183 -41.57 2.91 -7.94
C MET A 183 -42.24 1.82 -7.09
N GLN A 184 -43.57 1.73 -7.11
CA GLN A 184 -44.31 0.70 -6.39
C GLN A 184 -43.97 -0.72 -6.89
N GLN A 185 -43.94 -0.93 -8.21
CA GLN A 185 -43.51 -2.20 -8.80
C GLN A 185 -42.10 -2.60 -8.37
N PHE A 186 -41.16 -1.65 -8.36
CA PHE A 186 -39.78 -1.89 -7.91
C PHE A 186 -39.71 -2.24 -6.41
N VAL A 187 -40.45 -1.53 -5.55
CA VAL A 187 -40.50 -1.80 -4.11
C VAL A 187 -41.14 -3.16 -3.81
N THR A 188 -42.21 -3.53 -4.52
CA THR A 188 -42.83 -4.85 -4.38
C THR A 188 -41.88 -5.96 -4.88
N TRP A 189 -41.13 -5.73 -5.96
CA TRP A 189 -40.11 -6.68 -6.43
C TRP A 189 -38.97 -6.84 -5.40
N LEU A 190 -38.46 -5.75 -4.82
CA LEU A 190 -37.47 -5.78 -3.73
C LEU A 190 -37.96 -6.48 -2.45
N GLN A 191 -39.28 -6.56 -2.23
CA GLN A 191 -39.87 -7.30 -1.11
C GLN A 191 -39.97 -8.81 -1.38
N THR A 192 -39.82 -9.27 -2.63
CA THR A 192 -39.76 -10.70 -2.94
C THR A 192 -38.41 -11.30 -2.48
N PRO A 193 -38.37 -12.57 -2.02
CA PRO A 193 -37.11 -13.20 -1.62
C PRO A 193 -36.09 -13.28 -2.78
N GLN A 194 -36.58 -13.41 -4.02
CA GLN A 194 -35.74 -13.42 -5.22
C GLN A 194 -35.18 -12.03 -5.54
N GLY A 195 -36.03 -11.00 -5.62
CA GLY A 195 -35.61 -9.63 -5.94
C GLY A 195 -34.66 -9.05 -4.90
N ALA A 196 -34.90 -9.33 -3.61
CA ALA A 196 -34.01 -8.91 -2.55
C ALA A 196 -32.64 -9.62 -2.59
N ALA A 197 -32.60 -10.92 -2.91
CA ALA A 197 -31.35 -11.65 -3.09
C ALA A 197 -30.55 -11.12 -4.30
N VAL A 198 -31.22 -10.86 -5.43
CA VAL A 198 -30.58 -10.24 -6.61
C VAL A 198 -30.03 -8.85 -6.26
N ALA A 199 -30.81 -8.00 -5.60
CA ALA A 199 -30.37 -6.67 -5.19
C ALA A 199 -29.17 -6.71 -4.23
N ALA A 200 -29.17 -7.63 -3.26
CA ALA A 200 -28.04 -7.84 -2.35
C ALA A 200 -26.78 -8.32 -3.08
N VAL A 201 -26.91 -9.29 -4.01
CA VAL A 201 -25.78 -9.77 -4.83
C VAL A 201 -25.23 -8.65 -5.72
N CYS A 202 -26.09 -7.86 -6.37
CA CYS A 202 -25.67 -6.71 -7.16
C CYS A 202 -24.91 -5.69 -6.28
N MET A 203 -25.45 -5.31 -5.12
CA MET A 203 -24.76 -4.40 -4.20
C MET A 203 -23.42 -4.96 -3.70
N LEU A 204 -23.33 -6.25 -3.40
CA LEU A 204 -22.08 -6.91 -3.01
C LEU A 204 -21.04 -6.92 -4.13
N ILE A 205 -21.45 -7.09 -5.39
CA ILE A 205 -20.55 -6.98 -6.56
C ILE A 205 -20.03 -5.54 -6.71
N PHE A 206 -20.93 -4.54 -6.66
CA PHE A 206 -20.51 -3.12 -6.74
C PHE A 206 -19.60 -2.74 -5.57
N ALA A 207 -19.89 -3.20 -4.35
CA ALA A 207 -19.06 -2.99 -3.19
C ALA A 207 -17.69 -3.68 -3.34
N PHE A 208 -17.63 -4.93 -3.80
CA PHE A 208 -16.37 -5.64 -4.05
C PHE A 208 -15.48 -4.90 -5.06
N LEU A 209 -16.05 -4.45 -6.18
CA LEU A 209 -15.35 -3.61 -7.15
C LEU A 209 -14.88 -2.28 -6.52
N GLY A 210 -15.71 -1.68 -5.66
CA GLY A 210 -15.34 -0.51 -4.85
C GLY A 210 -14.13 -0.76 -3.95
N PHE A 211 -14.18 -1.79 -3.10
CA PHE A 211 -13.06 -2.22 -2.23
C PHE A 211 -11.77 -2.44 -3.04
N LEU A 212 -11.87 -3.07 -4.21
CA LEU A 212 -10.73 -3.39 -5.07
C LEU A 212 -10.14 -2.13 -5.75
N VAL A 213 -10.98 -1.28 -6.34
CA VAL A 213 -10.54 -0.06 -7.04
C VAL A 213 -10.10 1.02 -6.06
N LEU A 214 -10.86 1.31 -5.01
CA LEU A 214 -10.48 2.31 -4.01
C LEU A 214 -9.30 1.82 -3.14
N GLY A 215 -9.23 0.52 -2.84
CA GLY A 215 -8.09 -0.09 -2.14
C GLY A 215 -6.79 -0.01 -2.95
N THR A 216 -6.82 -0.34 -4.25
CA THR A 216 -5.66 -0.20 -5.14
C THR A 216 -5.21 1.26 -5.27
N ILE A 217 -6.14 2.19 -5.52
CA ILE A 217 -5.84 3.63 -5.61
C ILE A 217 -5.26 4.14 -4.28
N GLY A 218 -5.90 3.85 -3.15
CA GLY A 218 -5.47 4.28 -1.82
C GLY A 218 -4.07 3.78 -1.46
N GLY A 219 -3.79 2.50 -1.73
CA GLY A 219 -2.45 1.91 -1.54
C GLY A 219 -1.38 2.51 -2.45
N ALA A 220 -1.71 2.75 -3.73
CA ALA A 220 -0.79 3.35 -4.69
C ALA A 220 -0.46 4.82 -4.34
N VAL A 221 -1.49 5.63 -4.06
CA VAL A 221 -1.36 7.04 -3.69
C VAL A 221 -0.58 7.20 -2.39
N TRP A 222 -0.89 6.39 -1.36
CA TRP A 222 -0.17 6.44 -0.09
C TRP A 222 1.31 6.06 -0.21
N ALA A 223 1.62 5.01 -1.00
CA ALA A 223 3.00 4.63 -1.29
C ALA A 223 3.75 5.75 -2.03
N ALA A 224 3.15 6.33 -3.07
CA ALA A 224 3.75 7.42 -3.85
C ALA A 224 3.96 8.72 -3.02
N ALA A 225 2.97 9.11 -2.21
CA ALA A 225 3.02 10.32 -1.38
C ALA A 225 4.05 10.21 -0.25
N THR A 226 4.31 9.00 0.26
CA THR A 226 5.26 8.78 1.35
C THR A 226 6.67 8.42 0.90
N GLY A 227 6.87 8.04 -0.37
CA GLY A 227 8.20 7.76 -0.94
C GLY A 227 8.99 9.00 -1.39
N LYS A 228 8.33 10.12 -1.72
CA LYS A 228 8.97 11.33 -2.26
C LYS A 228 9.58 12.28 -1.20
N ARG A 229 10.03 11.76 -0.05
CA ARG A 229 10.52 12.60 1.08
C ARG A 229 12.02 12.46 1.37
N GLU A 230 12.83 12.39 0.31
CA GLU A 230 14.19 12.93 0.40
C GLU A 230 14.15 14.41 0.00
N PRO A 231 14.44 15.35 0.91
CA PRO A 231 14.59 16.74 0.53
C PRO A 231 15.83 16.86 -0.37
N GLN A 232 15.70 17.52 -1.53
CA GLN A 232 16.86 17.86 -2.33
C GLN A 232 17.73 18.85 -1.56
N GLY A 233 18.80 18.33 -0.96
CA GLY A 233 19.83 19.11 -0.32
C GLY A 233 20.62 19.90 -1.35
N PHE A 234 20.26 21.18 -1.48
CA PHE A 234 21.18 22.31 -1.69
C PHE A 234 22.02 22.35 -2.99
N SER A 235 21.74 23.33 -3.85
CA SER A 235 22.79 24.04 -4.61
C SER A 235 22.43 25.51 -4.85
N ARG A 236 22.97 26.40 -4.00
CA ARG A 236 23.26 27.80 -4.29
C ARG A 236 24.39 28.28 -3.38
#